data_AF-A0A1B1CMJ4-F1
#
_entry.id   AF-A0A1B1CMJ4-F1
#
_cell.length_a   1.000
_cell.length_b   1.000
_cell.length_c   1.000
_cell.angle_alpha   90.00
_cell.angle_beta   90.00
_cell.angle_gamma   90.00
#
_symmetry.space_group_name_H-M   'P 1'
#
loop_
_entity.id
_entity.type
_entity.pdbx_description
1 polymer ?
#
loop_
_entity_poly.entity_id
_entity_poly.type
_entity_poly.pdbx_seq_one_letter_code
_entity_poly.pdbx_strand_id
1 'polypeptide(L)'
;MAVVAGATVIGGDGYDNVLIAIDRDGGHILYRERMPGSMWQPWRSWLGQSGGASAYFFANPVVGIGPVRLTPLICYEQLIVWPVLQSMLSDPEMIVAVGNGWWTADTNIVAIQRASASAWARLFSKPLILSFNT
;
A
#
# COMPACT_ATOMS: atom_id res chain seq x y z
N MET A 1 -6.21 18.90 9.71
CA MET A 1 -5.19 17.90 10.07
C MET A 1 -5.80 16.54 9.81
N ALA A 2 -5.07 15.65 9.13
CA ALA A 2 -5.52 14.30 8.83
C ALA A 2 -4.48 13.30 9.35
N VAL A 3 -4.95 12.17 9.87
CA VAL A 3 -4.13 11.02 10.26
C VAL A 3 -4.33 9.93 9.23
N VAL A 4 -3.23 9.36 8.73
CA VAL A 4 -3.27 8.21 7.83
C VAL A 4 -2.90 6.95 8.60
N ALA A 5 -3.72 5.90 8.48
CA ALA A 5 -3.48 4.63 9.16
C ALA A 5 -3.77 3.45 8.23
N GLY A 6 -3.07 2.33 8.43
CA GLY A 6 -3.39 1.06 7.80
C GLY A 6 -4.64 0.46 8.42
N ALA A 7 -5.51 -0.14 7.61
CA ALA A 7 -6.71 -0.83 8.06
C ALA A 7 -7.08 -1.97 7.10
N THR A 8 -8.03 -2.79 7.53
CA THR A 8 -8.60 -3.85 6.70
C THR A 8 -10.09 -3.62 6.56
N VAL A 9 -10.61 -3.64 5.34
CA VAL A 9 -12.05 -3.61 5.06
C VAL A 9 -12.49 -5.04 4.74
N ILE A 10 -13.39 -5.59 5.55
CA ILE A 10 -13.88 -6.96 5.36
C ILE A 10 -15.11 -6.91 4.46
N GLY A 11 -15.08 -7.69 3.37
CA GLY A 11 -16.21 -7.92 2.47
C GLY A 11 -16.81 -9.31 2.66
N GLY A 12 -17.85 -9.65 1.88
CA GLY A 12 -18.52 -10.95 1.97
C GLY A 12 -17.62 -12.14 1.65
N ASP A 13 -16.73 -11.99 0.66
CA ASP A 13 -15.90 -13.09 0.13
C ASP A 13 -14.39 -12.90 0.38
N GLY A 14 -13.98 -11.83 1.07
CA GLY A 14 -12.57 -11.48 1.22
C GLY A 14 -12.36 -10.16 1.96
N TYR A 15 -11.22 -9.53 1.74
CA TYR A 15 -10.91 -8.25 2.36
C TYR A 15 -10.07 -7.34 1.47
N ASP A 16 -10.10 -6.04 1.73
CA ASP A 16 -9.17 -5.07 1.17
C ASP A 16 -8.16 -4.67 2.25
N ASN A 17 -6.88 -4.66 1.89
CA ASN A 17 -5.86 -3.98 2.68
C ASN A 17 -5.82 -2.51 2.24
N VAL A 18 -6.04 -1.59 3.18
CA VAL A 18 -6.28 -0.18 2.86
C VAL A 18 -5.45 0.75 3.71
N LEU A 19 -5.24 1.96 3.19
CA LEU A 19 -4.97 3.13 4.03
C LEU A 19 -6.24 3.95 4.14
N ILE A 20 -6.55 4.36 5.36
CA ILE A 20 -7.63 5.30 5.66
C ILE A 20 -7.03 6.65 6.04
N ALA A 21 -7.74 7.72 5.70
CA ALA A 21 -7.50 9.04 6.27
C ALA A 21 -8.61 9.34 7.29
N ILE A 22 -8.23 9.87 8.44
CA ILE A 22 -9.14 10.33 9.49
C ILE A 22 -8.88 11.82 9.71
N ASP A 23 -9.91 12.64 9.54
CA ASP A 23 -9.86 14.08 9.77
C ASP A 23 -11.10 14.57 10.55
N ARG A 24 -11.36 15.88 10.53
CA ARG A 24 -12.46 16.52 11.25
C ARG A 24 -13.85 16.09 10.75
N ASP A 25 -13.94 15.61 9.51
CA ASP A 25 -15.20 15.25 8.85
C ASP A 25 -15.44 13.73 8.89
N GLY A 26 -14.45 12.96 9.39
CA GLY A 26 -14.57 11.53 9.68
C GLY A 26 -13.44 10.70 9.08
N GLY A 27 -13.68 9.39 8.99
CA GLY A 27 -12.75 8.43 8.37
C GLY A 27 -13.21 8.01 6.97
N HIS A 28 -12.29 7.99 6.01
CA HIS A 28 -12.55 7.48 4.66
C HIS A 28 -11.39 6.65 4.13
N ILE A 29 -11.68 5.75 3.17
CA ILE A 29 -10.65 4.95 2.50
C ILE A 29 -9.90 5.87 1.54
N LEU A 30 -8.61 6.04 1.83
CA LEU A 30 -7.71 6.85 1.03
C LEU A 30 -7.15 6.03 -0.13
N TYR A 31 -6.72 4.79 0.14
CA TYR A 31 -6.03 3.94 -0.83
C TYR A 31 -6.33 2.45 -0.57
N ARG A 32 -6.39 1.64 -1.63
CA ARG A 32 -6.49 0.19 -1.55
C ARG A 32 -5.24 -0.43 -2.17
N GLU A 33 -4.68 -1.44 -1.51
CA GLU A 33 -3.51 -2.17 -2.00
C GLU A 33 -3.80 -2.76 -3.40
N ARG A 34 -2.96 -2.42 -4.38
CA ARG A 34 -3.16 -2.84 -5.76
C ARG A 34 -2.63 -4.25 -6.01
N MET A 35 -1.53 -4.61 -5.36
CA MET A 35 -0.86 -5.89 -5.55
C MET A 35 -0.45 -6.55 -4.21
N PRO A 36 -1.39 -7.21 -3.50
CA PRO A 36 -1.15 -7.74 -2.15
C PRO A 36 -0.40 -9.09 -2.14
N GLY A 37 0.44 -9.35 -3.14
CA GLY A 37 1.31 -10.53 -3.24
C GLY A 37 0.57 -11.86 -3.02
N SER A 38 1.08 -12.68 -2.10
CA SER A 38 0.51 -13.99 -1.75
C SER A 38 -0.85 -13.93 -1.04
N MET A 39 -1.28 -12.74 -0.58
CA MET A 39 -2.60 -12.55 -0.02
C MET A 39 -3.68 -12.55 -1.12
N TRP A 40 -3.33 -12.19 -2.36
CA TRP A 40 -4.23 -12.32 -3.50
C TRP A 40 -4.28 -13.78 -3.96
N GLN A 41 -5.44 -14.42 -3.76
CA GLN A 41 -5.65 -15.83 -4.11
C GLN A 41 -6.94 -15.97 -4.93
N PRO A 42 -6.95 -15.52 -6.21
CA PRO A 42 -8.17 -15.45 -7.02
C PRO A 42 -8.86 -16.81 -7.20
N TRP A 43 -8.11 -17.91 -7.15
CA TRP A 43 -8.62 -19.27 -7.28
C TRP A 43 -9.50 -19.73 -6.11
N ARG A 44 -9.45 -19.09 -4.94
CA ARG A 44 -10.30 -19.44 -3.79
C ARG A 44 -11.78 -19.33 -4.15
N SER A 45 -12.14 -18.29 -4.89
CA SER A 45 -13.51 -18.07 -5.36
C SER A 45 -14.01 -19.22 -6.24
N TRP A 46 -13.16 -19.74 -7.14
CA TRP A 46 -13.49 -20.87 -8.02
C TRP A 46 -13.67 -22.18 -7.25
N LEU A 47 -13.03 -22.32 -6.09
CA LEU A 47 -13.14 -23.48 -5.21
C LEU A 47 -14.26 -23.33 -4.17
N GLY A 48 -15.09 -22.28 -4.25
CA GLY A 48 -16.12 -22.00 -3.25
C GLY A 48 -15.56 -21.63 -1.87
N GLN A 49 -14.31 -21.19 -1.81
CA GLN A 49 -13.64 -20.76 -0.57
C GLN A 49 -13.66 -19.23 -0.48
N SER A 50 -13.97 -18.69 0.70
CA SER A 50 -13.86 -17.27 1.00
C SER A 50 -12.48 -16.91 1.55
N GLY A 51 -12.18 -15.61 1.55
CA GLY A 51 -10.93 -15.04 2.05
C GLY A 51 -9.95 -14.65 0.95
N GLY A 52 -8.82 -14.10 1.36
CA GLY A 52 -7.83 -13.49 0.46
C GLY A 52 -8.06 -11.99 0.28
N ALA A 53 -6.98 -11.29 -0.04
CA ALA A 53 -7.00 -9.86 -0.32
C ALA A 53 -7.44 -9.62 -1.77
N SER A 54 -8.31 -8.64 -1.99
CA SER A 54 -8.62 -8.13 -3.32
C SER A 54 -7.39 -7.43 -3.93
N ALA A 55 -7.23 -7.53 -5.24
CA ALA A 55 -6.18 -6.82 -5.97
C ALA A 55 -6.80 -5.74 -6.87
N TYR A 56 -6.20 -4.55 -6.85
CA TYR A 56 -6.68 -3.36 -7.55
C TYR A 56 -5.65 -2.85 -8.58
N PHE A 57 -5.13 -3.75 -9.43
CA PHE A 57 -3.98 -3.52 -10.33
C PHE A 57 -3.96 -2.19 -11.11
N PHE A 58 -5.13 -1.67 -11.48
CA PHE A 58 -5.29 -0.45 -12.28
C PHE A 58 -6.00 0.69 -11.55
N ALA A 59 -6.27 0.55 -10.26
CA ALA A 59 -6.86 1.64 -9.48
C ALA A 59 -5.92 2.85 -9.44
N ASN A 60 -6.51 4.01 -9.11
CA ASN A 60 -5.77 5.28 -9.06
C ASN A 60 -4.55 5.14 -8.13
N PRO A 61 -3.33 5.35 -8.65
CA PRO A 61 -2.11 5.08 -7.89
C PRO A 61 -1.68 6.25 -6.99
N VAL A 62 -2.36 7.40 -7.09
CA VAL A 62 -2.06 8.62 -6.33
C VAL A 62 -3.29 9.10 -5.59
N VAL A 63 -3.09 9.58 -4.37
CA VAL A 63 -4.14 10.06 -3.47
C VAL A 63 -3.80 11.46 -2.99
N GLY A 64 -4.82 12.24 -2.61
CA GLY A 64 -4.65 13.60 -2.10
C GLY A 64 -4.86 13.66 -0.59
N ILE A 65 -4.01 14.40 0.12
CA ILE A 65 -4.23 14.80 1.53
C ILE A 65 -3.98 16.30 1.63
N GLY A 66 -5.05 17.07 1.81
CA GLY A 66 -4.98 18.53 1.72
C GLY A 66 -4.44 18.95 0.35
N PRO A 67 -3.39 19.81 0.28
CA PRO A 67 -2.83 20.26 -0.99
C PRO A 67 -1.84 19.26 -1.63
N VAL A 68 -1.48 18.17 -0.93
CA VAL A 68 -0.38 17.28 -1.36
C VAL A 68 -0.92 16.03 -2.06
N ARG A 69 -0.37 15.72 -3.24
CA ARG A 69 -0.59 14.46 -3.96
C ARG A 69 0.53 13.46 -3.67
N LEU A 70 0.20 12.33 -3.08
CA LEU A 70 1.17 11.30 -2.69
C LEU A 70 0.83 9.94 -3.28
N THR A 71 1.84 9.10 -3.49
CA THR A 71 1.63 7.68 -3.80
C THR A 71 1.87 6.83 -2.56
N PRO A 72 0.86 6.10 -2.08
CA PRO A 72 1.08 5.07 -1.09
C PRO A 72 1.67 3.81 -1.74
N LEU A 73 2.53 3.11 -1.00
CA LEU A 73 3.02 1.78 -1.34
C LEU A 73 2.92 0.89 -0.09
N ILE A 74 1.98 -0.04 -0.11
CA ILE A 74 1.76 -0.96 1.01
C ILE A 74 2.68 -2.17 0.86
N CYS A 75 3.48 -2.43 1.88
CA CYS A 75 4.23 -3.66 2.12
C CYS A 75 4.92 -4.22 0.85
N TYR A 76 4.28 -5.19 0.21
CA TYR A 76 4.83 -5.92 -0.92
C TYR A 76 4.90 -5.07 -2.21
N GLU A 77 4.08 -4.03 -2.35
CA GLU A 77 4.11 -3.10 -3.49
C GLU A 77 5.46 -2.39 -3.65
N GLN A 78 6.23 -2.26 -2.57
CA GLN A 78 7.57 -1.64 -2.59
C GLN A 78 8.58 -2.47 -3.39
N LEU A 79 8.29 -3.75 -3.61
CA LEU A 79 9.15 -4.71 -4.31
C LEU A 79 8.73 -4.93 -5.76
N ILE A 80 7.49 -4.58 -6.12
CA ILE A 80 6.96 -4.83 -7.46
C ILE A 80 7.14 -3.59 -8.33
N VAL A 81 7.64 -3.79 -9.54
CA VAL A 81 7.88 -2.73 -10.53
C VAL A 81 6.58 -2.01 -10.94
N TRP A 82 5.52 -2.75 -11.26
CA TRP A 82 4.28 -2.20 -11.80
C TRP A 82 3.64 -1.08 -10.93
N PRO A 83 3.33 -1.29 -9.63
CA PRO A 83 2.66 -0.27 -8.84
C PRO A 83 3.50 1.00 -8.71
N VAL A 84 4.84 0.86 -8.64
CA VAL A 84 5.74 2.01 -8.58
C VAL A 84 5.73 2.78 -9.90
N LEU A 85 5.90 2.10 -11.04
CA LEU A 85 5.90 2.79 -12.35
C LEU A 85 4.56 3.46 -12.64
N GLN A 86 3.44 2.77 -12.37
CA GLN A 86 2.10 3.34 -12.54
C GLN A 86 1.92 4.60 -11.69
N SER A 87 2.42 4.59 -10.45
CA SER A 87 2.41 5.76 -9.58
C SER A 87 3.25 6.90 -10.14
N MET A 88 4.49 6.64 -10.57
CA MET A 88 5.40 7.68 -11.06
C MET A 88 4.93 8.33 -12.36
N LEU A 89 4.22 7.60 -13.22
CA LEU A 89 3.55 8.15 -14.40
C LEU A 89 2.52 9.23 -14.07
N SER A 90 1.98 9.22 -12.84
CA SER A 90 1.03 10.22 -12.35
C SER A 90 1.71 11.41 -11.64
N ASP A 91 3.05 11.42 -11.63
CA ASP A 91 3.93 12.43 -11.04
C ASP A 91 3.53 12.89 -9.62
N PRO A 92 3.58 11.99 -8.61
CA PRO A 92 3.25 12.35 -7.24
C PRO A 92 4.33 13.24 -6.63
N GLU A 93 3.97 14.01 -5.62
CA GLU A 93 4.91 14.88 -4.89
C GLU A 93 5.77 14.08 -3.91
N MET A 94 5.32 12.91 -3.45
CA MET A 94 6.08 12.05 -2.54
C MET A 94 5.61 10.59 -2.55
N ILE A 95 6.46 9.71 -2.03
CA ILE A 95 6.18 8.31 -1.75
C ILE A 95 5.93 8.13 -0.25
N VAL A 96 4.83 7.45 0.09
CA VAL A 96 4.53 7.01 1.46
C VAL A 96 4.54 5.49 1.48
N ALA A 97 5.62 4.91 2.00
CA ALA A 97 5.78 3.47 2.09
C ALA A 97 5.45 2.99 3.52
N VAL A 98 4.48 2.10 3.61
CA VAL A 98 3.98 1.55 4.87
C VAL A 98 4.17 0.03 4.89
N GLY A 99 4.47 -0.56 6.04
CA GLY A 99 4.66 -2.01 6.13
C GLY A 99 4.36 -2.58 7.50
N ASN A 100 4.05 -3.88 7.55
CA ASN A 100 3.83 -4.60 8.80
C ASN A 100 4.74 -5.83 8.87
N GLY A 101 5.81 -5.70 9.63
CA GLY A 101 6.89 -6.67 9.77
C GLY A 101 6.94 -7.40 11.11
N TRP A 102 5.95 -7.23 12.00
CA TRP A 102 5.94 -7.82 13.34
C TRP A 102 6.16 -9.35 13.36
N TRP A 103 5.72 -10.04 12.30
CA TRP A 103 5.82 -11.50 12.15
C TRP A 103 7.15 -11.94 11.52
N THR A 104 8.04 -10.99 11.21
CA THR A 104 9.26 -11.21 10.40
C THR A 104 10.54 -10.86 11.14
N ALA A 105 10.50 -10.78 12.48
CA ALA A 105 11.56 -10.25 13.34
C ALA A 105 12.97 -10.80 13.06
N ASP A 106 13.08 -12.09 12.74
CA ASP A 106 14.37 -12.76 12.48
C ASP A 106 14.73 -12.86 10.98
N THR A 107 14.13 -12.02 10.14
CA THR A 107 14.35 -12.02 8.69
C THR A 107 14.72 -10.64 8.17
N ASN A 108 15.23 -10.59 6.93
CA ASN A 108 15.57 -9.34 6.26
C ASN A 108 14.38 -8.67 5.55
N ILE A 109 13.14 -9.13 5.76
CA ILE A 109 11.97 -8.65 4.98
C ILE A 109 11.79 -7.14 5.11
N VAL A 110 11.75 -6.61 6.35
CA VAL A 110 11.60 -5.16 6.59
C VAL A 110 12.81 -4.37 6.05
N ALA A 111 14.02 -4.91 6.21
CA ALA A 111 15.23 -4.26 5.72
C ALA A 111 15.22 -4.14 4.18
N ILE A 112 14.82 -5.21 3.48
CA ILE A 112 14.66 -5.23 2.02
C ILE A 112 13.59 -4.23 1.60
N GLN A 113 12.43 -4.22 2.25
CA GLN A 113 11.34 -3.26 1.96
C GLN A 113 11.79 -1.80 2.07
N ARG A 114 12.46 -1.44 3.18
CA ARG A 114 13.01 -0.08 3.37
C ARG A 114 14.06 0.28 2.33
N ALA A 115 14.95 -0.66 2.00
CA ALA A 115 15.98 -0.46 0.99
C ALA A 115 15.37 -0.27 -0.41
N SER A 116 14.38 -1.09 -0.79
CA SER A 116 13.67 -0.98 -2.07
C SER A 116 12.90 0.34 -2.16
N ALA A 117 12.15 0.73 -1.13
CA ALA A 117 11.45 2.01 -1.10
C ALA A 117 12.42 3.20 -1.24
N SER A 118 13.57 3.13 -0.57
CA SER A 118 14.64 4.15 -0.68
C SER A 118 15.24 4.21 -2.07
N ALA A 119 15.45 3.06 -2.73
CA ALA A 119 15.96 3.00 -4.10
C ALA A 119 14.98 3.62 -5.09
N TRP A 120 13.68 3.32 -4.97
CA TRP A 120 12.64 3.93 -5.81
C TRP A 120 12.54 5.44 -5.63
N ALA A 121 12.55 5.91 -4.37
CA ALA A 121 12.53 7.33 -4.07
C ALA A 121 13.72 8.08 -4.67
N ARG A 122 14.93 7.49 -4.60
CA ARG A 122 16.13 8.05 -5.24
C ARG A 122 16.03 8.05 -6.76
N LEU A 123 15.58 6.94 -7.36
CA LEU A 123 15.45 6.81 -8.81
C LEU A 123 14.54 7.89 -9.40
N PHE A 124 13.41 8.16 -8.76
CA PHE A 124 12.41 9.12 -9.23
C PHE A 124 12.54 10.51 -8.61
N SER A 125 13.59 10.74 -7.81
CA SER A 125 13.82 12.01 -7.10
C SER A 125 12.59 12.47 -6.31
N LYS A 126 11.97 11.55 -5.57
CA LYS A 126 10.78 11.82 -4.73
C LYS A 126 11.15 11.77 -3.24
N PRO A 127 10.62 12.69 -2.42
CA PRO A 127 10.62 12.54 -0.96
C PRO A 127 9.98 11.19 -0.55
N LEU A 128 10.49 10.62 0.54
CA LEU A 128 10.04 9.32 1.07
C LEU A 128 9.68 9.41 2.54
N ILE A 129 8.48 8.94 2.88
CA ILE A 129 8.03 8.71 4.25
C ILE A 129 7.92 7.20 4.47
N LEU A 130 8.47 6.72 5.58
CA LEU A 130 8.42 5.30 5.98
C LEU A 130 7.65 5.15 7.28
N SER A 131 6.70 4.22 7.33
CA SER A 131 6.02 3.82 8.56
C SER A 131 5.91 2.30 8.63
N PHE A 132 6.62 1.69 9.57
CA PHE A 132 6.68 0.24 9.71
C PHE A 132 6.42 -0.17 11.15
N ASN A 133 5.55 -1.15 11.32
CA ASN A 133 5.48 -1.94 12.54
C ASN A 133 6.52 -3.06 12.44
N THR A 134 7.38 -3.20 13.46
CA THR A 134 8.49 -4.16 13.51
C THR A 134 8.48 -4.92 14.81
#